data_AF-A0AAW1TP56-F1
#
_entry.id   AF-A0AAW1TP56-F1
#
_cell.length_a   1.000
_cell.length_b   1.000
_cell.length_c   1.000
_cell.angle_alpha   90.00
_cell.angle_beta   90.00
_cell.angle_gamma   90.00
#
_symmetry.space_group_name_H-M   'P 1'
#
loop_
_entity.id
_entity.type
_entity.pdbx_description
1 polymer ?
#
loop_
_entity_poly.entity_id
_entity_poly.type
_entity_poly.pdbx_seq_one_letter_code
_entity_poly.pdbx_strand_id
1 'polypeptide(L)'
;MHGNEVLGRELILKLADYLCDEYMKSNGNIRELIHQTRIHLMASMNPDGWQLATDTGASDYLTGRTNNNSVDLNRNFPDLDRIMFSHEENHIDHNNHLLQDITSIKEPLQPETRAVIRLIMQIPFVLSANLHGGDLVANYPYDESKSGKLTGEYSSSPDDETFRHLALQYSLYHADMADPKRKNCGDVDSAQFAKQGGITNGAKWYSLQGGMQDFNYLSSNDFEITLELGCDKYPNDDVLENEWKRNKNALINFIWQSHIGVKGIVYDSVTKLGIPNAVIHVKNVTKNIQKDIQHDITSVHDGDYFRLLTPGQYKITAYRDGYLPHTRLVTVINRPFTQAQRVDFALKPISLPPYIRIQPDNFINSKPDELFSTAQKWENWRNGNQEPLALE
;
A
#
# COMPACT_ATOMS: atom_id res chain seq x y z
N MET A 1 -10.45 7.81 7.62
CA MET A 1 -9.36 8.70 8.12
C MET A 1 -9.82 10.13 8.37
N HIS A 2 -10.86 10.62 7.69
CA HIS A 2 -11.58 11.81 8.14
C HIS A 2 -12.51 11.43 9.28
N GLY A 3 -12.61 12.28 10.30
CA GLY A 3 -13.36 11.95 11.51
C GLY A 3 -14.87 11.84 11.30
N ASN A 4 -15.42 12.65 10.39
CA ASN A 4 -16.85 12.66 10.08
C ASN A 4 -17.29 11.64 9.01
N GLU A 5 -16.37 10.81 8.51
CA GLU A 5 -16.65 9.73 7.56
C GLU A 5 -16.69 8.40 8.35
N VAL A 6 -17.82 8.17 9.02
CA VAL A 6 -17.93 7.27 10.17
C VAL A 6 -18.18 5.81 9.79
N LEU A 7 -18.84 5.55 8.66
CA LEU A 7 -19.24 4.19 8.31
C LEU A 7 -18.05 3.20 8.29
N GLY A 8 -16.89 3.62 7.77
CA GLY A 8 -15.68 2.80 7.77
C GLY A 8 -15.25 2.36 9.18
N ARG A 9 -15.35 3.25 10.17
CA ARG A 9 -15.02 2.94 11.58
C ARG A 9 -15.90 1.82 12.11
N GLU A 10 -17.21 1.95 11.95
CA GLU A 10 -18.19 0.98 12.45
C GLU A 10 -18.08 -0.37 11.73
N LEU A 11 -17.83 -0.36 10.41
CA LEU A 11 -17.60 -1.58 9.64
C LEU A 11 -16.34 -2.33 10.09
N ILE A 12 -15.25 -1.64 10.43
CA ILE A 12 -14.01 -2.28 10.89
C ILE A 12 -14.20 -2.89 12.29
N LEU A 13 -14.90 -2.20 13.19
CA LEU A 13 -15.27 -2.78 14.49
C LEU A 13 -16.14 -4.02 14.31
N LYS A 14 -17.16 -3.96 13.43
CA LYS A 14 -18.04 -5.09 13.16
C LYS A 14 -17.32 -6.24 12.44
N LEU A 15 -16.35 -5.94 11.59
CA LEU A 15 -15.51 -6.93 10.93
C LEU A 15 -14.64 -7.70 11.94
N ALA A 16 -14.06 -7.00 12.93
CA ALA A 16 -13.28 -7.63 14.00
C ALA A 16 -14.15 -8.63 14.79
N ASP A 17 -15.35 -8.21 15.18
CA ASP A 17 -16.36 -9.05 15.84
C ASP A 17 -16.72 -10.28 14.99
N TYR A 18 -17.09 -10.06 13.73
CA TYR A 18 -17.46 -11.13 12.79
C TYR A 18 -16.36 -12.16 12.58
N LEU A 19 -15.10 -11.73 12.40
CA LEU A 19 -13.96 -12.62 12.22
C LEU A 19 -13.76 -13.52 13.45
N CYS A 20 -13.88 -12.96 14.65
CA CYS A 20 -13.81 -13.73 15.90
C CYS A 20 -14.94 -14.75 16.00
N ASP A 21 -16.17 -14.30 15.78
CA ASP A 21 -17.39 -15.11 15.84
C ASP A 21 -17.34 -16.32 14.90
N GLU A 22 -17.02 -16.08 13.64
CA GLU A 22 -16.97 -17.12 12.62
C GLU A 22 -15.79 -18.07 12.81
N TYR A 23 -14.68 -17.57 13.35
CA TYR A 23 -13.56 -18.42 13.77
C TYR A 23 -14.01 -19.38 14.89
N MET A 24 -14.72 -18.89 15.90
CA MET A 24 -15.23 -19.72 17.01
C MET A 24 -16.28 -20.74 16.54
N LYS A 25 -17.14 -20.36 15.59
CA LYS A 25 -18.13 -21.25 14.95
C LYS A 25 -17.53 -22.28 14.00
N SER A 26 -16.21 -22.31 13.83
CA SER A 26 -15.52 -23.22 12.92
C SER A 26 -15.88 -23.04 11.44
N ASN A 27 -16.15 -21.79 11.02
CA ASN A 27 -16.31 -21.47 9.62
C ASN A 27 -14.98 -21.71 8.87
N GLY A 28 -14.96 -22.68 7.97
CA GLY A 28 -13.73 -23.11 7.27
C GLY A 28 -13.06 -21.99 6.49
N ASN A 29 -13.83 -21.16 5.78
CA ASN A 29 -13.27 -20.08 4.96
C ASN A 29 -12.63 -18.98 5.83
N ILE A 30 -13.26 -18.63 6.96
CA ILE A 30 -12.73 -17.58 7.85
C ILE A 30 -11.50 -18.10 8.62
N ARG A 31 -11.52 -19.35 9.09
CA ARG A 31 -10.36 -19.96 9.73
C ARG A 31 -9.16 -20.02 8.80
N GLU A 32 -9.37 -20.46 7.56
CA GLU A 32 -8.31 -20.53 6.55
C GLU A 32 -7.75 -19.13 6.27
N LEU A 33 -8.62 -18.12 6.09
CA LEU A 33 -8.19 -16.74 5.89
C LEU A 33 -7.29 -16.24 7.03
N ILE A 34 -7.70 -16.46 8.29
CA ILE A 34 -6.94 -16.02 9.48
C ILE A 34 -5.64 -16.80 9.63
N HIS A 35 -5.60 -18.10 9.33
CA HIS A 35 -4.38 -18.90 9.41
C HIS A 35 -3.37 -18.53 8.33
N GLN A 36 -3.83 -18.02 7.19
CA GLN A 36 -2.98 -17.63 6.07
C GLN A 36 -2.58 -16.15 6.06
N THR A 37 -3.23 -15.31 6.87
CA THR A 37 -3.13 -13.84 6.75
C THR A 37 -2.97 -13.18 8.10
N ARG A 38 -2.00 -12.27 8.21
CA ARG A 38 -1.90 -11.36 9.35
C ARG A 38 -2.73 -10.10 9.05
N ILE A 39 -3.93 -10.02 9.60
CA ILE A 39 -4.87 -8.92 9.36
C ILE A 39 -4.67 -7.83 10.43
N HIS A 40 -4.43 -6.59 9.99
CA HIS A 40 -4.37 -5.42 10.86
C HIS A 40 -5.61 -4.56 10.64
N LEU A 41 -6.34 -4.23 11.71
CA LEU A 41 -7.56 -3.44 11.66
C LEU A 41 -7.36 -2.14 12.46
N MET A 42 -7.41 -1.00 11.77
CA MET A 42 -7.38 0.33 12.38
C MET A 42 -8.75 1.00 12.18
N ALA A 43 -9.60 0.95 13.21
CA ALA A 43 -10.97 1.48 13.10
C ALA A 43 -11.00 3.01 12.92
N SER A 44 -10.06 3.75 13.52
CA SER A 44 -10.02 5.21 13.38
C SER A 44 -8.59 5.73 13.42
N MET A 45 -8.18 6.38 12.32
CA MET A 45 -6.91 7.12 12.22
C MET A 45 -7.03 8.54 12.79
N ASN A 46 -8.24 9.13 12.78
CA ASN A 46 -8.52 10.47 13.28
C ASN A 46 -9.65 10.43 14.33
N PRO A 47 -9.36 9.93 15.54
CA PRO A 47 -10.35 9.84 16.61
C PRO A 47 -10.79 11.23 17.11
N ASP A 48 -9.90 12.24 17.07
CA ASP A 48 -10.21 13.60 17.53
C ASP A 48 -11.25 14.27 16.64
N GLY A 49 -11.09 14.19 15.32
CA GLY A 49 -12.07 14.68 14.36
C GLY A 49 -13.41 13.93 14.47
N TRP A 50 -13.37 12.62 14.75
CA TRP A 50 -14.57 11.82 14.96
C TRP A 50 -15.36 12.30 16.18
N GLN A 51 -14.68 12.50 17.31
CA GLN A 51 -15.29 13.01 18.55
C GLN A 51 -15.97 14.37 18.29
N LEU A 52 -15.30 15.29 17.58
CA LEU A 52 -15.88 16.58 17.22
C LEU A 52 -17.14 16.44 16.34
N ALA A 53 -17.11 15.57 15.32
CA ALA A 53 -18.28 15.31 14.48
C ALA A 53 -19.46 14.76 15.31
N THR A 54 -19.19 13.83 16.23
CA THR A 54 -20.20 13.26 17.12
C THR A 54 -20.80 14.31 18.07
N ASP A 55 -19.96 15.11 18.73
CA ASP A 55 -20.40 16.08 19.74
C ASP A 55 -21.22 17.23 19.14
N THR A 56 -20.99 17.54 17.87
CA THR A 56 -21.75 18.53 17.10
C THR A 56 -23.01 17.95 16.43
N GLY A 57 -23.28 16.65 16.63
CA GLY A 57 -24.44 15.95 16.06
C GLY A 57 -24.35 15.77 14.55
N ALA A 58 -23.13 15.75 13.99
CA ALA A 58 -22.87 15.59 12.55
C ALA A 58 -23.65 16.60 11.67
N SER A 59 -23.88 17.81 12.19
CA SER A 59 -24.79 18.79 11.58
C SER A 59 -24.28 19.42 10.28
N ASP A 60 -23.00 19.20 9.94
CA ASP A 60 -22.32 19.82 8.81
C ASP A 60 -21.36 18.84 8.10
N TYR A 61 -21.22 19.01 6.78
CA TYR A 61 -20.47 18.10 5.91
C TYR A 61 -18.94 18.14 6.11
N LEU A 62 -18.42 19.19 6.76
CA LEU A 62 -16.98 19.40 6.97
C LEU A 62 -16.56 19.29 8.44
N THR A 63 -17.48 19.52 9.37
CA THR A 63 -17.20 19.46 10.81
C THR A 63 -16.68 18.08 11.22
N GLY A 64 -15.49 18.05 11.83
CA GLY A 64 -14.81 16.82 12.22
C GLY A 64 -14.05 16.08 11.12
N ARG A 65 -13.99 16.63 9.88
CA ARG A 65 -13.21 16.03 8.79
C ARG A 65 -11.70 16.00 9.11
N THR A 66 -11.16 17.17 9.48
CA THR A 66 -9.74 17.39 9.76
C THR A 66 -9.34 16.84 11.14
N ASN A 67 -8.04 16.74 11.42
CA ASN A 67 -7.56 16.40 12.76
C ASN A 67 -7.70 17.59 13.73
N ASN A 68 -7.27 17.42 14.99
CA ASN A 68 -7.38 18.46 16.02
C ASN A 68 -6.62 19.77 15.68
N ASN A 69 -5.63 19.72 14.80
CA ASN A 69 -4.91 20.90 14.30
C ASN A 69 -5.54 21.49 13.03
N SER A 70 -6.76 21.07 12.68
CA SER A 70 -7.45 21.48 11.45
C SER A 70 -6.73 21.12 10.14
N VAL A 71 -5.92 20.05 10.14
CA VAL A 71 -5.23 19.53 8.95
C VAL A 71 -5.99 18.36 8.35
N ASP A 72 -6.15 18.36 7.02
CA ASP A 72 -6.66 17.21 6.27
C ASP A 72 -5.56 16.14 6.20
N LEU A 73 -5.76 15.02 6.90
CA LEU A 73 -4.76 13.94 6.97
C LEU A 73 -4.53 13.28 5.59
N ASN A 74 -5.51 13.30 4.68
CA ASN A 74 -5.36 12.77 3.32
C ASN A 74 -4.78 13.81 2.34
N ARG A 75 -4.14 14.86 2.88
CA ARG A 75 -3.28 15.82 2.16
C ARG A 75 -1.94 16.03 2.88
N ASN A 76 -1.66 15.23 3.90
CA ASN A 76 -0.53 15.42 4.79
C ASN A 76 0.59 14.37 4.62
N PHE A 77 0.38 13.35 3.79
CA PHE A 77 1.46 12.43 3.44
C PHE A 77 2.44 13.10 2.47
N PRO A 78 3.74 12.73 2.47
CA PRO A 78 4.66 13.16 1.44
C PRO A 78 4.16 12.77 0.04
N ASP A 79 4.11 13.76 -0.85
CA ASP A 79 3.77 13.58 -2.27
C ASP A 79 4.96 12.91 -2.98
N LEU A 80 4.85 11.60 -3.18
CA LEU A 80 5.84 10.78 -3.90
C LEU A 80 5.51 10.70 -5.39
N ASP A 81 4.29 11.02 -5.79
CA ASP A 81 3.82 11.05 -7.18
C ASP A 81 4.68 11.95 -8.03
N ARG A 82 5.01 13.15 -7.54
CA ARG A 82 5.89 14.09 -8.26
C ARG A 82 7.29 13.56 -8.46
N ILE A 83 7.82 12.80 -7.50
CA ILE A 83 9.13 12.14 -7.63
C ILE A 83 9.03 11.05 -8.70
N MET A 84 8.01 10.20 -8.61
CA MET A 84 7.79 9.11 -9.56
C MET A 84 7.60 9.63 -10.99
N PHE A 85 6.74 10.62 -11.21
CA PHE A 85 6.52 11.20 -12.54
C PHE A 85 7.81 11.83 -13.10
N SER A 86 8.62 12.47 -12.25
CA SER A 86 9.92 12.98 -12.65
C SER A 86 10.88 11.85 -13.03
N HIS A 87 10.90 10.74 -12.29
CA HIS A 87 11.71 9.57 -12.63
C HIS A 87 11.29 8.95 -13.96
N GLU A 88 9.98 8.84 -14.22
CA GLU A 88 9.46 8.35 -15.50
C GLU A 88 9.89 9.23 -16.67
N GLU A 89 9.76 10.56 -16.52
CA GLU A 89 10.15 11.54 -17.55
C GLU A 89 11.65 11.54 -17.83
N ASN A 90 12.48 11.35 -16.80
CA ASN A 90 13.94 11.33 -16.91
C ASN A 90 14.52 9.93 -17.14
N HIS A 91 13.68 8.91 -17.29
CA HIS A 91 14.08 7.51 -17.46
C HIS A 91 15.01 6.99 -16.34
N ILE A 92 14.72 7.37 -15.09
CA ILE A 92 15.43 6.91 -13.90
C ILE A 92 14.83 5.58 -13.44
N ASP A 93 15.67 4.55 -13.32
CA ASP A 93 15.28 3.19 -12.91
C ASP A 93 15.17 3.06 -11.38
N HIS A 94 14.37 3.95 -10.77
CA HIS A 94 14.01 3.91 -9.34
C HIS A 94 12.50 4.16 -9.22
N ASN A 95 11.73 3.07 -9.06
CA ASN A 95 10.29 3.05 -9.30
C ASN A 95 9.45 2.56 -8.09
N ASN A 96 10.09 2.47 -6.91
CA ASN A 96 9.50 1.97 -5.67
C ASN A 96 10.33 2.47 -4.47
N HIS A 97 9.76 2.41 -3.24
CA HIS A 97 10.43 2.80 -1.99
C HIS A 97 11.04 4.22 -1.99
N LEU A 98 10.33 5.18 -2.59
CA LEU A 98 10.81 6.55 -2.87
C LEU A 98 10.90 7.47 -1.63
N LEU A 99 10.61 6.97 -0.43
CA LEU A 99 10.61 7.78 0.79
C LEU A 99 11.97 8.45 1.05
N GLN A 100 13.08 7.82 0.65
CA GLN A 100 14.43 8.37 0.81
C GLN A 100 14.75 9.50 -0.18
N ASP A 101 13.98 9.63 -1.26
CA ASP A 101 14.19 10.62 -2.31
C ASP A 101 13.53 11.97 -1.99
N ILE A 102 12.76 12.03 -0.89
CA ILE A 102 12.15 13.26 -0.41
C ILE A 102 13.24 14.24 0.02
N THR A 103 13.30 15.39 -0.66
CA THR A 103 14.24 16.47 -0.33
C THR A 103 13.63 17.53 0.58
N SER A 104 12.31 17.67 0.58
CA SER A 104 11.58 18.64 1.41
C SER A 104 10.16 18.19 1.66
N ILE A 105 9.60 18.59 2.81
CA ILE A 105 8.19 18.40 3.16
C ILE A 105 7.57 19.79 3.30
N LYS A 106 6.49 20.05 2.55
CA LYS A 106 5.84 21.38 2.49
C LYS A 106 5.19 21.77 3.82
N GLU A 107 4.54 20.81 4.47
CA GLU A 107 3.79 21.01 5.71
C GLU A 107 4.26 20.05 6.81
N PRO A 108 4.23 20.45 8.09
CA PRO A 108 4.56 19.53 9.18
C PRO A 108 3.66 18.29 9.18
N LEU A 109 4.29 17.12 9.25
CA LEU A 109 3.56 15.86 9.40
C LEU A 109 2.83 15.84 10.74
N GLN A 110 1.52 15.60 10.68
CA GLN A 110 0.66 15.46 11.84
C GLN A 110 1.01 14.18 12.64
N PRO A 111 0.72 14.14 13.94
CA PRO A 111 1.05 12.97 14.77
C PRO A 111 0.43 11.67 14.23
N GLU A 112 -0.80 11.73 13.70
CA GLU A 112 -1.50 10.61 13.09
C GLU A 112 -0.77 10.12 11.83
N THR A 113 -0.43 11.03 10.92
CA THR A 113 0.35 10.74 9.71
C THR A 113 1.68 10.10 10.04
N ARG A 114 2.42 10.65 11.02
CA ARG A 114 3.71 10.09 11.46
C ARG A 114 3.55 8.67 12.04
N ALA A 115 2.49 8.43 12.79
CA ALA A 115 2.22 7.11 13.35
C ALA A 115 1.92 6.08 12.26
N VAL A 116 1.11 6.45 11.26
CA VAL A 116 0.77 5.57 10.13
C VAL A 116 1.97 5.32 9.22
N ILE A 117 2.76 6.35 8.88
CA ILE A 117 4.02 6.16 8.14
C ILE A 117 4.93 5.17 8.87
N ARG A 118 5.09 5.29 10.20
CA ARG A 118 5.89 4.32 10.97
C ARG A 118 5.32 2.91 10.89
N LEU A 119 4.01 2.75 10.95
CA LEU A 119 3.35 1.45 10.84
C LEU A 119 3.59 0.82 9.46
N ILE A 120 3.40 1.59 8.38
CA ILE A 120 3.63 1.16 6.99
C ILE A 120 5.09 0.69 6.82
N MET A 121 6.05 1.45 7.36
CA MET A 121 7.47 1.09 7.22
C MET A 121 7.93 -0.08 8.11
N GLN A 122 7.13 -0.48 9.12
CA GLN A 122 7.49 -1.54 10.07
C GLN A 122 6.92 -2.90 9.69
N ILE A 123 5.79 -2.93 9.00
CA ILE A 123 5.08 -4.15 8.64
C ILE A 123 5.12 -4.29 7.13
N PRO A 124 5.45 -5.48 6.60
CA PRO A 124 5.44 -5.70 5.15
C PRO A 124 4.01 -5.90 4.66
N PHE A 125 3.22 -4.81 4.65
CA PHE A 125 1.90 -4.80 4.05
C PHE A 125 2.00 -5.09 2.54
N VAL A 126 1.01 -5.82 2.05
CA VAL A 126 0.92 -6.29 0.66
C VAL A 126 -0.31 -5.69 -0.02
N LEU A 127 -1.42 -5.66 0.71
CA LEU A 127 -2.70 -5.10 0.27
C LEU A 127 -3.33 -4.36 1.44
N SER A 128 -3.85 -3.18 1.18
CA SER A 128 -4.60 -2.38 2.14
C SER A 128 -5.79 -1.69 1.48
N ALA A 129 -6.69 -1.18 2.33
CA ALA A 129 -7.72 -0.27 1.90
C ALA A 129 -8.00 0.74 3.01
N ASN A 130 -8.08 2.01 2.61
CA ASN A 130 -8.52 3.08 3.49
C ASN A 130 -10.02 3.37 3.21
N LEU A 131 -10.79 3.59 4.28
CA LEU A 131 -12.25 3.71 4.21
C LEU A 131 -12.69 5.16 4.39
N HIS A 132 -13.57 5.59 3.48
CA HIS A 132 -14.12 6.94 3.35
C HIS A 132 -15.64 6.93 3.19
N GLY A 133 -16.22 8.13 3.22
CA GLY A 133 -17.62 8.38 2.89
C GLY A 133 -17.76 9.72 2.18
N GLY A 134 -18.84 9.86 1.42
CA GLY A 134 -19.12 11.03 0.59
C GLY A 134 -19.54 10.66 -0.83
N ASP A 135 -19.17 9.46 -1.30
CA ASP A 135 -19.72 8.83 -2.50
C ASP A 135 -19.78 7.29 -2.31
N LEU A 136 -20.09 6.54 -3.36
CA LEU A 136 -20.12 5.09 -3.37
C LEU A 136 -19.32 4.54 -4.56
N VAL A 137 -18.02 4.35 -4.35
CA VAL A 137 -17.06 3.95 -5.40
C VAL A 137 -15.76 3.39 -4.78
N ALA A 138 -15.14 2.42 -5.45
CA ALA A 138 -13.77 2.01 -5.13
C ALA A 138 -12.76 2.80 -6.00
N ASN A 139 -12.05 3.72 -5.36
CA ASN A 139 -11.04 4.58 -5.95
C ASN A 139 -9.65 3.91 -5.91
N TYR A 140 -8.87 4.05 -6.98
CA TYR A 140 -7.54 3.44 -7.09
C TYR A 140 -6.48 4.38 -7.70
N PRO A 141 -5.18 4.11 -7.45
CA PRO A 141 -4.08 4.95 -7.91
C PRO A 141 -4.00 5.20 -9.43
N TYR A 142 -3.35 6.28 -9.84
CA TYR A 142 -2.90 7.38 -8.98
C TYR A 142 -4.04 8.37 -8.69
N ASP A 143 -4.02 8.94 -7.48
CA ASP A 143 -4.83 10.07 -7.03
C ASP A 143 -4.32 11.40 -7.61
N GLU A 144 -3.02 11.53 -7.88
CA GLU A 144 -2.46 12.75 -8.47
C GLU A 144 -2.38 12.71 -10.01
N SER A 145 -2.81 13.80 -10.65
CA SER A 145 -2.69 13.97 -12.10
C SER A 145 -1.27 14.37 -12.51
N LYS A 146 -0.78 13.79 -13.62
CA LYS A 146 0.57 14.07 -14.12
C LYS A 146 0.70 15.53 -14.55
N SER A 147 -0.29 16.04 -15.29
CA SER A 147 -0.26 17.42 -15.80
C SER A 147 -0.60 18.49 -14.75
N GLY A 148 -1.08 18.10 -13.56
CA GLY A 148 -1.60 19.01 -12.54
C GLY A 148 -3.04 19.46 -12.79
N LYS A 149 -3.74 18.86 -13.75
CA LYS A 149 -5.17 19.10 -13.98
C LYS A 149 -5.99 18.63 -12.77
N LEU A 150 -6.96 19.44 -12.36
CA LEU A 150 -7.74 19.16 -11.15
C LEU A 150 -8.77 18.03 -11.31
N THR A 151 -9.29 17.78 -12.51
CA THR A 151 -10.32 16.74 -12.74
C THR A 151 -10.24 16.12 -14.13
N GLY A 152 -10.71 14.89 -14.28
CA GLY A 152 -10.90 14.24 -15.58
C GLY A 152 -9.62 13.85 -16.32
N GLU A 153 -8.47 13.77 -15.65
CA GLU A 153 -7.24 13.23 -16.21
C GLU A 153 -6.97 11.85 -15.61
N TYR A 154 -6.92 10.81 -16.45
CA TYR A 154 -6.57 9.47 -15.98
C TYR A 154 -5.06 9.38 -15.74
N SER A 155 -4.67 9.08 -14.50
CA SER A 155 -3.27 8.92 -14.10
C SER A 155 -2.98 7.44 -13.83
N SER A 156 -2.59 6.71 -14.88
CA SER A 156 -2.32 5.27 -14.81
C SER A 156 -1.07 4.99 -14.00
N SER A 157 -1.15 4.06 -13.05
CA SER A 157 0.02 3.45 -12.42
C SER A 157 0.59 2.31 -13.29
N PRO A 158 1.84 1.88 -13.05
CA PRO A 158 2.42 0.71 -13.72
C PRO A 158 1.57 -0.57 -13.55
N ASP A 159 0.92 -0.72 -12.40
CA ASP A 159 0.05 -1.83 -12.03
C ASP A 159 -1.47 -1.53 -12.20
N ASP A 160 -1.83 -0.63 -13.11
CA ASP A 160 -3.22 -0.20 -13.35
C ASP A 160 -4.21 -1.37 -13.53
N GLU A 161 -3.83 -2.42 -14.28
CA GLU A 161 -4.68 -3.61 -14.44
C GLU A 161 -4.92 -4.35 -13.11
N THR A 162 -3.90 -4.43 -12.25
CA THR A 162 -3.98 -5.03 -10.91
C THR A 162 -4.87 -4.20 -10.01
N PHE A 163 -4.68 -2.88 -9.96
CA PHE A 163 -5.51 -1.97 -9.16
C PHE A 163 -6.98 -1.97 -9.59
N ARG A 164 -7.25 -1.94 -10.89
CA ARG A 164 -8.61 -2.08 -11.43
C ARG A 164 -9.25 -3.39 -11.01
N HIS A 165 -8.49 -4.50 -11.05
CA HIS A 165 -8.96 -5.79 -10.54
C HIS A 165 -9.29 -5.70 -9.05
N LEU A 166 -8.39 -5.19 -8.20
CA LEU A 166 -8.61 -5.04 -6.76
C LEU A 166 -9.85 -4.21 -6.43
N ALA A 167 -10.03 -3.06 -7.09
CA ALA A 167 -11.20 -2.20 -6.92
C ALA A 167 -12.50 -2.92 -7.35
N LEU A 168 -12.47 -3.65 -8.47
CA LEU A 168 -13.62 -4.44 -8.92
C LEU A 168 -13.97 -5.57 -7.94
N GLN A 169 -12.98 -6.18 -7.30
CA GLN A 169 -13.21 -7.26 -6.33
C GLN A 169 -13.93 -6.77 -5.07
N TYR A 170 -13.76 -5.51 -4.68
CA TYR A 170 -14.61 -4.91 -3.67
C TYR A 170 -15.98 -4.55 -4.23
N SER A 171 -16.01 -3.74 -5.29
CA SER A 171 -17.23 -3.15 -5.84
C SER A 171 -18.27 -4.19 -6.30
N LEU A 172 -17.84 -5.29 -6.94
CA LEU A 172 -18.72 -6.34 -7.43
C LEU A 172 -19.28 -7.24 -6.30
N TYR A 173 -18.61 -7.29 -5.16
CA TYR A 173 -19.07 -8.04 -3.97
C TYR A 173 -19.85 -7.15 -2.99
N HIS A 174 -19.80 -5.83 -3.16
CA HIS A 174 -20.69 -4.90 -2.50
C HIS A 174 -22.11 -5.07 -3.03
N ALA A 175 -23.12 -4.87 -2.18
CA ALA A 175 -24.52 -5.11 -2.57
C ALA A 175 -24.98 -4.32 -3.81
N ASP A 176 -24.53 -3.07 -3.94
CA ASP A 176 -25.01 -2.15 -4.97
C ASP A 176 -23.95 -1.17 -5.53
N MET A 177 -22.67 -1.26 -5.16
CA MET A 177 -21.66 -0.27 -5.60
C MET A 177 -21.48 -0.29 -7.12
N ALA A 178 -21.50 -1.49 -7.70
CA ALA A 178 -21.45 -1.73 -9.14
C ALA A 178 -22.83 -1.72 -9.83
N ASP A 179 -23.95 -1.54 -9.11
CA ASP A 179 -25.29 -1.58 -9.73
C ASP A 179 -25.58 -0.27 -10.47
N PRO A 180 -25.74 -0.29 -11.82
CA PRO A 180 -26.08 0.90 -12.60
C PRO A 180 -27.43 1.54 -12.23
N LYS A 181 -28.29 0.82 -11.49
CA LYS A 181 -29.59 1.30 -11.01
C LYS A 181 -29.55 1.85 -9.60
N ARG A 182 -28.39 1.82 -8.91
CA ARG A 182 -28.25 2.35 -7.55
C ARG A 182 -28.62 3.83 -7.50
N LYS A 183 -29.07 4.28 -6.32
CA LYS A 183 -29.24 5.72 -6.06
C LYS A 183 -27.88 6.40 -6.14
N ASN A 184 -27.79 7.51 -6.87
CA ASN A 184 -26.57 8.33 -6.93
C ASN A 184 -26.45 9.21 -5.67
N CYS A 185 -25.25 9.76 -5.46
CA CYS A 185 -24.98 10.67 -4.35
C CYS A 185 -25.34 12.13 -4.63
N GLY A 186 -26.14 12.38 -5.67
CA GLY A 186 -26.60 13.71 -6.06
C GLY A 186 -25.66 14.45 -7.02
N ASP A 187 -24.48 13.90 -7.32
CA ASP A 187 -23.53 14.43 -8.30
C ASP A 187 -23.52 13.64 -9.63
N VAL A 188 -22.88 14.22 -10.64
CA VAL A 188 -22.84 13.67 -12.01
C VAL A 188 -21.91 12.46 -12.10
N ASP A 189 -20.84 12.43 -11.30
CA ASP A 189 -19.79 11.41 -11.37
C ASP A 189 -20.24 10.09 -10.75
N SER A 190 -20.99 10.14 -9.64
CA SER A 190 -21.58 8.99 -8.94
C SER A 190 -22.44 8.13 -9.89
N ALA A 191 -23.18 8.77 -10.82
CA ALA A 191 -23.94 8.05 -11.83
C ALA A 191 -23.07 7.38 -12.91
N GLN A 192 -21.86 7.89 -13.15
CA GLN A 192 -20.89 7.30 -14.09
C GLN A 192 -20.12 6.14 -13.45
N PHE A 193 -19.77 6.25 -12.16
CA PHE A 193 -19.05 5.20 -11.43
C PHE A 193 -19.78 3.86 -11.49
N ALA A 194 -21.08 3.84 -11.21
CA ALA A 194 -21.88 2.62 -11.30
C ALA A 194 -21.85 1.98 -12.70
N LYS A 195 -21.86 2.80 -13.76
CA LYS A 195 -21.81 2.32 -15.17
C LYS A 195 -20.46 1.73 -15.56
N GLN A 196 -19.39 2.07 -14.86
CA GLN A 196 -18.04 1.54 -15.06
C GLN A 196 -17.67 0.45 -14.02
N GLY A 197 -18.67 -0.15 -13.37
CA GLY A 197 -18.47 -1.24 -12.41
C GLY A 197 -18.21 -0.79 -10.97
N GLY A 198 -18.54 0.47 -10.63
CA GLY A 198 -18.41 1.03 -9.29
C GLY A 198 -16.96 1.32 -8.87
N ILE A 199 -16.07 1.56 -9.84
CA ILE A 199 -14.66 1.87 -9.60
C ILE A 199 -14.27 3.21 -10.25
N THR A 200 -13.21 3.87 -9.81
CA THR A 200 -12.63 5.03 -10.50
C THR A 200 -11.14 5.18 -10.25
N ASN A 201 -10.40 5.74 -11.22
CA ASN A 201 -9.04 6.23 -10.97
C ASN A 201 -9.14 7.58 -10.24
N GLY A 202 -8.30 7.80 -9.23
CA GLY A 202 -8.36 9.00 -8.39
C GLY A 202 -8.22 10.30 -9.15
N ALA A 203 -7.11 10.46 -9.88
CA ALA A 203 -6.87 11.67 -10.67
C ALA A 203 -7.97 11.95 -11.71
N LYS A 204 -8.58 10.88 -12.27
CA LYS A 204 -9.70 11.03 -13.22
C LYS A 204 -10.94 11.59 -12.55
N TRP A 205 -11.21 11.21 -11.30
CA TRP A 205 -12.29 11.81 -10.53
C TRP A 205 -11.92 13.25 -10.15
N TYR A 206 -10.92 13.40 -9.28
CA TYR A 206 -10.29 14.67 -8.96
C TYR A 206 -8.86 14.44 -8.47
N SER A 207 -7.93 15.29 -8.93
CA SER A 207 -6.54 15.20 -8.54
C SER A 207 -6.37 15.54 -7.05
N LEU A 208 -5.63 14.69 -6.36
CA LEU A 208 -5.36 14.78 -4.93
C LEU A 208 -3.87 14.58 -4.69
N GLN A 209 -3.23 15.53 -4.01
CA GLN A 209 -1.81 15.48 -3.67
C GLN A 209 -1.63 15.10 -2.20
N GLY A 210 -0.57 14.35 -1.88
CA GLY A 210 -0.22 14.00 -0.50
C GLY A 210 -1.23 13.06 0.18
N GLY A 211 -1.86 12.19 -0.60
CA GLY A 211 -2.78 11.15 -0.13
C GLY A 211 -2.05 9.94 0.43
N MET A 212 -2.73 9.21 1.32
CA MET A 212 -2.19 7.98 1.90
C MET A 212 -2.09 6.83 0.89
N GLN A 213 -3.04 6.79 -0.05
CA GLN A 213 -3.15 5.71 -1.04
C GLN A 213 -1.91 5.59 -1.92
N ASP A 214 -1.51 6.69 -2.56
CA ASP A 214 -0.34 6.71 -3.45
C ASP A 214 0.97 6.64 -2.64
N PHE A 215 0.97 7.17 -1.41
CA PHE A 215 2.10 7.02 -0.49
C PHE A 215 2.40 5.54 -0.19
N ASN A 216 1.39 4.71 0.10
CA ASN A 216 1.59 3.28 0.35
C ASN A 216 2.31 2.60 -0.82
N TYR A 217 1.79 2.81 -2.03
CA TYR A 217 2.31 2.20 -3.26
C TYR A 217 3.72 2.68 -3.61
N LEU A 218 4.03 3.97 -3.42
CA LEU A 218 5.31 4.53 -3.81
C LEU A 218 6.40 4.43 -2.73
N SER A 219 6.03 4.29 -1.45
CA SER A 219 6.98 4.20 -0.33
C SER A 219 7.30 2.77 0.13
N SER A 220 6.46 1.79 -0.22
CA SER A 220 6.51 0.42 0.30
C SER A 220 6.12 -0.61 -0.77
N ASN A 221 5.86 -1.86 -0.35
CA ASN A 221 5.31 -2.92 -1.22
C ASN A 221 3.77 -2.93 -1.25
N ASP A 222 3.11 -2.06 -0.49
CA ASP A 222 1.68 -2.13 -0.21
C ASP A 222 0.81 -1.53 -1.33
N PHE A 223 -0.19 -2.29 -1.76
CA PHE A 223 -1.18 -1.84 -2.72
C PHE A 223 -2.42 -1.34 -1.97
N GLU A 224 -2.53 -0.03 -1.76
CA GLU A 224 -3.72 0.56 -1.14
C GLU A 224 -4.75 0.99 -2.19
N ILE A 225 -6.04 0.80 -1.89
CA ILE A 225 -7.15 1.47 -2.58
C ILE A 225 -8.00 2.26 -1.58
N THR A 226 -8.71 3.27 -2.07
CA THR A 226 -9.63 4.09 -1.27
C THR A 226 -11.07 3.63 -1.52
N LEU A 227 -11.81 3.31 -0.46
CA LEU A 227 -13.19 2.83 -0.56
C LEU A 227 -14.14 3.90 -0.04
N GLU A 228 -14.91 4.51 -0.94
CA GLU A 228 -16.03 5.40 -0.60
C GLU A 228 -17.28 4.54 -0.39
N LEU A 229 -17.79 4.50 0.83
CA LEU A 229 -18.75 3.48 1.27
C LEU A 229 -20.22 3.92 1.24
N GLY A 230 -20.49 5.17 0.92
CA GLY A 230 -21.83 5.72 0.91
C GLY A 230 -21.85 7.24 0.84
N CYS A 231 -22.94 7.79 0.31
CA CYS A 231 -23.13 9.22 0.14
C CYS A 231 -23.21 9.97 1.48
N ASP A 232 -23.82 9.34 2.49
CA ASP A 232 -23.90 9.90 3.83
C ASP A 232 -22.61 9.60 4.59
N LYS A 233 -21.88 10.67 4.92
CA LYS A 233 -20.60 10.57 5.63
C LYS A 233 -20.80 10.07 7.06
N TYR A 234 -21.91 10.48 7.70
CA TYR A 234 -22.21 10.15 9.08
C TYR A 234 -23.64 9.56 9.14
N PRO A 235 -23.82 8.30 8.70
CA PRO A 235 -25.13 7.66 8.74
C PRO A 235 -25.61 7.46 10.18
N ASN A 236 -26.93 7.49 10.36
CA ASN A 236 -27.57 7.17 11.62
C ASN A 236 -27.31 5.71 12.04
N ASP A 237 -27.44 5.45 13.34
CA ASP A 237 -27.22 4.13 13.93
C ASP A 237 -28.21 3.07 13.43
N ASP A 238 -29.44 3.46 13.10
CA ASP A 238 -30.51 2.59 12.61
C ASP A 238 -30.20 1.92 11.26
N VAL A 239 -29.30 2.48 10.45
CA VAL A 239 -28.90 1.90 9.15
C VAL A 239 -27.63 1.04 9.21
N LEU A 240 -26.84 1.09 10.30
CA LEU A 240 -25.52 0.45 10.37
C LEU A 240 -25.55 -1.06 10.14
N GLU A 241 -26.58 -1.75 10.63
CA GLU A 241 -26.76 -3.19 10.41
C GLU A 241 -26.99 -3.54 8.92
N ASN A 242 -27.68 -2.65 8.20
CA ASN A 242 -27.87 -2.82 6.75
C ASN A 242 -26.58 -2.49 6.00
N GLU A 243 -25.84 -1.45 6.40
CA GLU A 243 -24.54 -1.13 5.81
C GLU A 243 -23.52 -2.24 6.00
N TRP A 244 -23.50 -2.89 7.16
CA TRP A 244 -22.71 -4.10 7.39
C TRP A 244 -23.08 -5.20 6.41
N LYS A 245 -24.36 -5.49 6.20
CA LYS A 245 -24.81 -6.50 5.24
C LYS A 245 -24.41 -6.14 3.80
N ARG A 246 -24.42 -4.86 3.44
CA ARG A 246 -24.00 -4.36 2.12
C ARG A 246 -22.50 -4.58 1.86
N ASN A 247 -21.67 -4.47 2.90
CA ASN A 247 -20.21 -4.47 2.79
C ASN A 247 -19.53 -5.78 3.19
N LYS A 248 -20.13 -6.61 4.04
CA LYS A 248 -19.49 -7.80 4.64
C LYS A 248 -18.80 -8.70 3.62
N ASN A 249 -19.50 -9.06 2.54
CA ASN A 249 -18.95 -9.96 1.54
C ASN A 249 -17.80 -9.30 0.76
N ALA A 250 -17.88 -8.00 0.49
CA ALA A 250 -16.83 -7.22 -0.15
C ALA A 250 -15.57 -7.15 0.72
N LEU A 251 -15.72 -6.83 2.01
CA LEU A 251 -14.60 -6.77 2.96
C LEU A 251 -13.87 -8.11 3.07
N ILE A 252 -14.61 -9.21 3.22
CA ILE A 252 -14.00 -10.55 3.29
C ILE A 252 -13.32 -10.92 1.97
N ASN A 253 -13.96 -10.66 0.82
CA ASN A 253 -13.37 -10.93 -0.48
C ASN A 253 -12.11 -10.10 -0.73
N PHE A 254 -12.09 -8.86 -0.27
CA PHE A 254 -10.95 -7.96 -0.44
C PHE A 254 -9.72 -8.42 0.36
N ILE A 255 -9.90 -8.89 1.60
CA ILE A 255 -8.79 -9.50 2.37
C ILE A 255 -8.22 -10.72 1.62
N TRP A 256 -9.09 -11.54 1.01
CA TRP A 256 -8.63 -12.66 0.18
C TRP A 256 -7.84 -12.23 -1.05
N GLN A 257 -7.99 -10.99 -1.54
CA GLN A 257 -7.18 -10.50 -2.65
C GLN A 257 -5.70 -10.33 -2.28
N SER A 258 -5.33 -10.31 -0.99
CA SER A 258 -3.92 -10.35 -0.57
C SER A 258 -3.20 -11.64 -1.00
N HIS A 259 -3.95 -12.67 -1.41
CA HIS A 259 -3.45 -13.97 -1.87
C HIS A 259 -3.49 -14.17 -3.39
N ILE A 260 -3.64 -13.10 -4.19
CA ILE A 260 -3.49 -13.20 -5.64
C ILE A 260 -2.03 -13.07 -6.08
N GLY A 261 -1.75 -13.42 -7.35
CA GLY A 261 -0.42 -13.31 -7.93
C GLY A 261 0.53 -14.41 -7.45
N VAL A 262 1.73 -14.00 -7.05
CA VAL A 262 2.79 -14.90 -6.60
C VAL A 262 3.35 -14.47 -5.25
N LYS A 263 3.88 -15.45 -4.52
CA LYS A 263 4.69 -15.21 -3.32
C LYS A 263 5.86 -16.18 -3.30
N GLY A 264 6.85 -15.97 -2.45
CA GLY A 264 7.92 -16.94 -2.29
C GLY A 264 9.05 -16.41 -1.43
N ILE A 265 10.19 -17.10 -1.49
CA ILE A 265 11.41 -16.70 -0.79
C ILE A 265 12.53 -16.51 -1.80
N VAL A 266 13.25 -15.40 -1.69
CA VAL A 266 14.55 -15.17 -2.32
C VAL A 266 15.63 -15.58 -1.32
N TYR A 267 16.50 -16.52 -1.70
CA TYR A 267 17.50 -17.06 -0.79
C TYR A 267 18.83 -17.32 -1.50
N ASP A 268 19.91 -17.32 -0.71
CA ASP A 268 21.25 -17.65 -1.19
C ASP A 268 21.33 -19.15 -1.51
N SER A 269 21.67 -19.47 -2.75
CA SER A 269 21.74 -20.85 -3.25
C SER A 269 22.79 -21.72 -2.52
N VAL A 270 23.79 -21.12 -1.87
CA VAL A 270 24.86 -21.79 -1.11
C VAL A 270 24.47 -21.89 0.37
N THR A 271 24.22 -20.75 1.03
CA THR A 271 23.97 -20.72 2.49
C THR A 271 22.55 -21.13 2.86
N LYS A 272 21.61 -21.09 1.91
CA LYS A 272 20.17 -21.33 2.08
C LYS A 272 19.46 -20.30 2.98
N LEU A 273 20.14 -19.22 3.35
CA LEU A 273 19.55 -18.12 4.11
C LEU A 273 18.76 -17.19 3.19
N GLY A 274 17.67 -16.64 3.72
CA GLY A 274 16.88 -15.61 3.04
C GLY A 274 17.71 -14.37 2.74
N ILE A 275 17.46 -13.76 1.57
CA ILE A 275 18.12 -12.54 1.14
C ILE A 275 17.13 -11.39 1.28
N PRO A 276 17.30 -10.50 2.26
CA PRO A 276 16.44 -9.32 2.38
C PRO A 276 16.74 -8.29 1.31
N ASN A 277 15.73 -7.48 0.99
CA ASN A 277 15.80 -6.38 0.03
C ASN A 277 16.26 -6.81 -1.37
N ALA A 278 16.12 -8.09 -1.74
CA ALA A 278 16.20 -8.50 -3.13
C ALA A 278 15.00 -7.94 -3.88
N VAL A 279 15.25 -7.42 -5.08
CA VAL A 279 14.24 -6.81 -5.94
C VAL A 279 13.56 -7.88 -6.78
N ILE A 280 12.25 -7.78 -6.95
CA ILE A 280 11.43 -8.66 -7.79
C ILE A 280 10.83 -7.81 -8.90
N HIS A 281 11.42 -7.93 -10.09
CA HIS A 281 10.99 -7.26 -11.30
C HIS A 281 10.07 -8.15 -12.14
N VAL A 282 9.02 -7.57 -12.72
CA VAL A 282 8.00 -8.30 -13.47
C VAL A 282 7.85 -7.77 -14.90
N LYS A 283 7.96 -8.68 -15.86
CA LYS A 283 7.59 -8.44 -17.26
C LYS A 283 6.34 -9.24 -17.63
N ASN A 284 5.28 -8.55 -18.03
CA ASN A 284 4.06 -9.15 -18.55
C ASN A 284 4.31 -9.69 -19.97
N VAL A 285 4.16 -11.01 -20.12
CA VAL A 285 4.27 -11.74 -21.39
C VAL A 285 2.97 -12.44 -21.82
N THR A 286 1.87 -12.08 -21.16
CA THR A 286 0.53 -12.62 -21.44
C THR A 286 0.16 -12.36 -22.90
N LYS A 287 -0.27 -13.39 -23.62
CA LYS A 287 -0.69 -13.28 -25.04
C LYS A 287 0.36 -12.59 -25.93
N ASN A 288 1.65 -12.84 -25.68
CA ASN A 288 2.79 -12.26 -26.42
C ASN A 288 2.98 -10.75 -26.25
N ILE A 289 2.32 -10.11 -25.28
CA ILE A 289 2.71 -8.77 -24.81
C ILE A 289 4.19 -8.83 -24.36
N GLN A 290 4.93 -7.73 -24.44
CA GLN A 290 6.30 -7.62 -23.90
C GLN A 290 6.42 -6.29 -23.15
N LYS A 291 5.74 -6.19 -22.01
CA LYS A 291 5.65 -4.95 -21.23
C LYS A 291 6.22 -5.17 -19.84
N ASP A 292 7.27 -4.44 -19.50
CA ASP A 292 7.78 -4.38 -18.13
C ASP A 292 6.78 -3.59 -17.26
N ILE A 293 6.49 -4.13 -16.08
CA ILE A 293 5.73 -3.42 -15.06
C ILE A 293 6.74 -2.59 -14.30
N GLN A 294 6.74 -1.28 -14.54
CA GLN A 294 7.70 -0.31 -14.01
C GLN A 294 7.42 0.04 -12.55
N HIS A 295 7.28 -0.98 -11.72
CA HIS A 295 7.12 -0.87 -10.28
C HIS A 295 7.55 -2.19 -9.65
N ASP A 296 8.77 -2.23 -9.13
CA ASP A 296 9.32 -3.41 -8.49
C ASP A 296 8.89 -3.48 -7.02
N ILE A 297 8.90 -4.68 -6.46
CA ILE A 297 8.79 -4.88 -5.00
C ILE A 297 10.10 -5.42 -4.44
N THR A 298 10.22 -5.42 -3.12
CA THR A 298 11.37 -5.99 -2.42
C THR A 298 10.96 -7.15 -1.51
N SER A 299 11.88 -8.09 -1.35
CA SER A 299 11.78 -9.11 -0.29
C SER A 299 12.12 -8.52 1.08
N VAL A 300 11.53 -9.09 2.13
CA VAL A 300 11.64 -8.57 3.51
C VAL A 300 12.69 -9.35 4.29
N HIS A 301 12.71 -9.27 5.63
CA HIS A 301 13.84 -9.73 6.47
C HIS A 301 14.33 -11.16 6.17
N ASP A 302 13.42 -12.12 6.01
CA ASP A 302 13.76 -13.53 5.79
C ASP A 302 13.74 -13.92 4.29
N GLY A 303 13.75 -12.92 3.41
CA GLY A 303 13.75 -13.08 1.96
C GLY A 303 12.36 -13.38 1.37
N ASP A 304 11.31 -13.43 2.17
CA ASP A 304 9.94 -13.58 1.68
C ASP A 304 9.48 -12.35 0.91
N TYR A 305 8.67 -12.58 -0.12
CA TYR A 305 8.11 -11.53 -0.96
C TYR A 305 6.70 -11.91 -1.45
N PHE A 306 5.91 -10.90 -1.80
CA PHE A 306 4.52 -11.03 -2.24
C PHE A 306 4.26 -10.06 -3.38
N ARG A 307 3.92 -10.58 -4.56
CA ARG A 307 3.65 -9.76 -5.75
C ARG A 307 2.23 -10.02 -6.25
N LEU A 308 1.36 -9.04 -6.03
CA LEU A 308 0.00 -9.05 -6.57
C LEU A 308 0.06 -8.93 -8.09
N LEU A 309 -0.59 -9.87 -8.78
CA LEU A 309 -0.69 -9.91 -10.23
C LEU A 309 -2.06 -10.49 -10.61
N THR A 310 -2.63 -9.99 -11.70
CA THR A 310 -3.80 -10.59 -12.34
C THR A 310 -3.42 -11.91 -13.04
N PRO A 311 -4.40 -12.75 -13.43
CA PRO A 311 -4.11 -13.96 -14.19
C PRO A 311 -3.43 -13.66 -15.53
N GLY A 312 -2.31 -14.34 -15.79
CA GLY A 312 -1.46 -14.03 -16.94
C GLY A 312 -0.17 -14.85 -16.96
N GLN A 313 0.68 -14.59 -17.95
CA GLN A 313 2.03 -15.14 -18.04
C GLN A 313 3.05 -14.03 -17.83
N TYR A 314 4.02 -14.27 -16.94
CA TYR A 314 4.99 -13.26 -16.51
C TYR A 314 6.39 -13.84 -16.51
N LYS A 315 7.38 -13.06 -16.93
CA LYS A 315 8.79 -13.31 -16.59
C LYS A 315 9.09 -12.52 -15.33
N ILE A 316 9.42 -13.23 -14.26
CA ILE A 316 9.70 -12.66 -12.96
C ILE A 316 11.19 -12.85 -12.68
N THR A 317 11.89 -11.76 -12.42
CA THR A 317 13.33 -11.75 -12.17
C THR A 317 13.59 -11.29 -10.75
N ALA A 318 14.23 -12.13 -9.95
CA ALA A 318 14.76 -11.74 -8.65
C ALA A 318 16.24 -11.36 -8.79
N TYR A 319 16.65 -10.24 -8.20
CA TYR A 319 18.04 -9.81 -8.20
C TYR A 319 18.43 -9.06 -6.93
N ARG A 320 19.73 -9.09 -6.62
CA ARG A 320 20.34 -8.40 -5.48
C ARG A 320 21.81 -8.18 -5.77
N ASP A 321 22.35 -7.03 -5.38
CA ASP A 321 23.77 -6.75 -5.49
C ASP A 321 24.62 -7.86 -4.84
N GLY A 322 25.67 -8.29 -5.54
CA GLY A 322 26.50 -9.41 -5.14
C GLY A 322 25.99 -10.79 -5.56
N TYR A 323 24.84 -10.88 -6.24
CA TYR A 323 24.29 -12.13 -6.76
C TYR A 323 24.01 -12.07 -8.27
N LEU A 324 24.02 -13.23 -8.92
CA LEU A 324 23.53 -13.37 -10.29
C LEU A 324 21.98 -13.33 -10.29
N PRO A 325 21.35 -12.52 -11.17
CA PRO A 325 19.90 -12.47 -11.27
C PRO A 325 19.32 -13.80 -11.74
N HIS A 326 18.11 -14.13 -11.29
CA HIS A 326 17.41 -15.35 -11.66
C HIS A 326 16.01 -15.02 -12.17
N THR A 327 15.74 -15.36 -13.43
CA THR A 327 14.44 -15.18 -14.07
C THR A 327 13.67 -16.50 -14.18
N ARG A 328 12.37 -16.48 -13.90
CA ARG A 328 11.45 -17.60 -14.11
C ARG A 328 10.24 -17.14 -14.92
N LEU A 329 9.77 -18.00 -15.83
CA LEU A 329 8.49 -17.83 -16.51
C LEU A 329 7.39 -18.46 -15.65
N VAL A 330 6.37 -17.69 -15.31
CA VAL A 330 5.30 -18.08 -14.38
C VAL A 330 3.93 -17.80 -15.01
N THR A 331 3.01 -18.76 -14.90
CA THR A 331 1.60 -18.59 -15.27
C THR A 331 0.76 -18.41 -14.02
N VAL A 332 0.27 -17.21 -13.78
CA VAL A 332 -0.61 -16.84 -12.67
C VAL A 332 -2.06 -17.16 -13.02
N ILE A 333 -2.79 -17.80 -12.10
CA ILE A 333 -4.19 -18.25 -12.33
C ILE A 333 -5.18 -17.62 -11.34
N ASN A 334 -4.76 -17.28 -10.12
CA ASN A 334 -5.58 -16.76 -9.01
C ASN A 334 -6.86 -17.57 -8.76
N ARG A 335 -6.75 -18.66 -7.99
CA ARG A 335 -7.93 -19.44 -7.58
C ARG A 335 -8.59 -18.77 -6.36
N PRO A 336 -9.92 -18.62 -6.34
CA PRO A 336 -10.63 -18.00 -5.20
C PRO A 336 -10.34 -18.74 -3.89
N PHE A 337 -10.18 -18.00 -2.80
CA PHE A 337 -9.99 -18.53 -1.44
C PHE A 337 -8.80 -19.51 -1.31
N THR A 338 -7.72 -19.25 -2.05
CA THR A 338 -6.48 -20.02 -1.96
C THR A 338 -5.28 -19.08 -1.86
N GLN A 339 -4.16 -19.61 -1.39
CA GLN A 339 -2.90 -18.87 -1.32
C GLN A 339 -2.37 -18.52 -2.72
N ALA A 340 -1.61 -17.42 -2.78
CA ALA A 340 -0.84 -17.05 -3.96
C ALA A 340 0.13 -18.17 -4.36
N GLN A 341 0.40 -18.26 -5.66
CA GLN A 341 1.29 -19.28 -6.21
C GLN A 341 2.72 -19.11 -5.66
N ARG A 342 3.29 -20.18 -5.09
CA ARG A 342 4.65 -20.14 -4.57
C ARG A 342 5.71 -20.20 -5.67
N VAL A 343 6.60 -19.22 -5.71
CA VAL A 343 7.72 -19.11 -6.66
C VAL A 343 8.97 -18.67 -5.91
N ASP A 344 9.82 -19.63 -5.53
CA ASP A 344 11.07 -19.31 -4.84
C ASP A 344 12.22 -19.04 -5.83
N PHE A 345 13.18 -18.21 -5.41
CA PHE A 345 14.38 -17.84 -6.17
C PHE A 345 15.65 -18.15 -5.38
N ALA A 346 16.44 -19.10 -5.86
CA ALA A 346 17.79 -19.33 -5.37
C ALA A 346 18.75 -18.44 -6.15
N LEU A 347 19.34 -17.43 -5.49
CA LEU A 347 20.33 -16.54 -6.10
C LEU A 347 21.74 -17.08 -5.86
N LYS A 348 22.57 -17.04 -6.91
CA LYS A 348 23.97 -17.49 -6.82
C LYS A 348 24.88 -16.30 -6.50
N PRO A 349 25.65 -16.32 -5.40
CA PRO A 349 26.64 -15.29 -5.13
C PRO A 349 27.60 -15.15 -6.31
N ILE A 350 27.92 -13.91 -6.68
CA ILE A 350 28.98 -13.63 -7.62
C ILE A 350 30.28 -13.96 -6.88
N SER A 351 30.90 -15.09 -7.22
CA SER A 351 32.24 -15.40 -6.75
C SER A 351 33.19 -14.36 -7.34
N LEU A 352 33.51 -13.30 -6.59
CA LEU A 352 34.67 -12.48 -6.92
C LEU A 352 35.87 -13.43 -6.89
N PRO A 353 36.67 -13.57 -7.96
CA PRO A 353 37.96 -14.21 -7.82
C PRO A 353 38.72 -13.44 -6.73
N PRO A 354 39.44 -14.13 -5.82
CA PRO A 354 40.25 -13.47 -4.81
C PRO A 354 41.34 -12.67 -5.53
N TYR A 355 41.05 -11.42 -5.89
CA TYR A 355 42.05 -10.52 -6.43
C TYR A 355 43.01 -10.18 -5.30
N ILE A 356 44.12 -10.91 -5.30
CA ILE A 356 45.48 -10.43 -5.07
C ILE A 356 45.53 -9.32 -4.02
N ARG A 357 45.77 -9.71 -2.77
CA ARG A 357 46.55 -8.86 -1.85
C ARG A 357 47.90 -8.64 -2.52
N ILE A 358 48.04 -7.58 -3.31
CA ILE A 358 49.37 -7.03 -3.59
C ILE A 358 49.82 -6.54 -2.21
N GLN A 359 50.74 -7.26 -1.59
CA GLN A 359 51.46 -6.75 -0.43
C GLN A 359 52.09 -5.42 -0.86
N PRO A 360 51.86 -4.32 -0.13
CA PRO A 360 52.61 -3.10 -0.37
C PRO A 360 54.01 -3.28 0.23
N ASP A 361 54.85 -4.07 -0.44
CA ASP A 361 56.28 -4.01 -0.20
C ASP A 361 56.86 -2.87 -1.03
N ASN A 362 57.38 -1.88 -0.29
CA ASN A 362 58.34 -0.86 -0.70
C ASN A 362 57.85 0.27 -1.59
N PHE A 363 57.31 1.32 -0.96
CA PHE A 363 57.72 2.70 -1.30
C PHE A 363 57.90 3.54 -0.01
N ILE A 364 59.17 3.65 0.36
CA ILE A 364 59.91 4.79 0.95
C ILE A 364 59.10 5.82 1.76
N ASN A 365 59.46 5.90 3.04
CA ASN A 365 59.29 7.02 3.96
C ASN A 365 59.35 8.40 3.28
N SER A 366 58.25 9.15 3.30
CA SER A 366 58.31 10.59 3.53
C SER A 366 57.05 11.02 4.28
N LYS A 367 57.25 11.66 5.44
CA LYS A 367 56.20 12.32 6.22
C LYS A 367 55.49 13.36 5.34
N PRO A 368 54.22 13.66 5.65
CA PRO A 368 53.93 15.04 6.03
C PRO A 368 53.15 15.13 7.33
N ASP A 369 53.61 16.03 8.20
CA ASP A 369 52.85 16.55 9.33
C ASP A 369 51.59 17.29 8.84
N GLU A 370 50.56 17.21 9.69
CA GLU A 370 49.49 18.20 9.95
C GLU A 370 48.84 18.92 8.75
N LEU A 371 47.53 18.70 8.57
CA LEU A 371 46.51 19.77 8.51
C LEU A 371 45.08 19.18 8.38
N PHE A 372 44.21 19.63 9.29
CA PHE A 372 42.73 19.52 9.35
C PHE A 372 42.09 18.22 9.87
N SER A 373 42.02 18.17 11.19
CA SER A 373 40.95 17.55 11.97
C SER A 373 39.60 18.25 11.71
N THR A 374 38.55 17.48 11.41
CA THR A 374 37.31 17.36 12.21
C THR A 374 36.32 16.47 11.44
N ALA A 375 36.36 15.17 11.73
CA ALA A 375 35.29 14.23 11.41
C ALA A 375 34.30 14.24 12.58
N GLN A 376 33.13 14.84 12.37
CA GLN A 376 32.04 14.79 13.34
C GLN A 376 31.24 13.50 13.10
N LYS A 377 31.41 12.54 14.01
CA LYS A 377 30.72 11.26 14.04
C LYS A 377 29.23 11.46 14.31
N TRP A 378 28.39 10.84 13.47
CA TRP A 378 26.98 10.61 13.74
C TRP A 378 26.81 9.38 14.63
N GLU A 379 26.99 9.56 15.94
CA GLU A 379 26.46 8.65 16.95
C GLU A 379 25.24 9.34 17.57
N ASN A 380 24.04 8.87 17.23
CA ASN A 380 22.82 8.90 18.06
C ASN A 380 21.63 8.35 17.26
N TRP A 381 21.52 7.03 17.11
CA TRP A 381 20.24 6.38 16.80
C TRP A 381 20.17 4.94 17.32
N ARG A 382 20.52 4.77 18.60
CA ARG A 382 20.10 3.62 19.43
C ARG A 382 19.99 4.12 20.87
N ASN A 383 18.76 4.44 21.29
CA ASN A 383 18.23 4.27 22.65
C ASN A 383 16.90 5.02 22.73
N GLY A 384 15.81 4.28 22.60
CA GLY A 384 14.46 4.79 22.73
C GLY A 384 13.41 3.69 22.82
N ASN A 385 13.78 2.50 23.31
CA ASN A 385 12.83 1.52 23.82
C ASN A 385 12.90 1.62 25.36
N GLN A 386 12.11 2.53 25.91
CA GLN A 386 11.67 2.41 27.29
C GLN A 386 10.14 2.41 27.27
N GLU A 387 9.59 1.31 27.78
CA GLU A 387 8.17 1.10 28.04
C GLU A 387 7.58 2.29 28.80
N PRO A 388 6.34 2.72 28.50
CA PRO A 388 5.65 3.62 29.40
C PRO A 388 5.24 2.85 30.65
N LEU A 389 5.89 3.18 31.76
CA LEU A 389 5.43 2.93 33.12
C LEU A 389 3.98 3.40 33.24
N ALA A 390 3.10 2.46 33.57
CA ALA A 390 1.82 2.74 34.20
C ALA A 390 2.06 3.52 35.50
N LEU A 391 1.25 4.55 35.77
CA LEU A 391 0.91 5.02 37.12
C LEU A 391 -0.31 5.95 37.03
N GLU A 392 -1.38 5.47 37.68
CA GLU A 392 -2.58 6.09 38.27
C GLU A 392 -3.28 7.30 37.63
#